data_AF-A0A1Q3BMG7-F1
#
_entry.id   AF-A0A1Q3BMG7-F1
#
_cell.length_a   1.000
_cell.length_b   1.000
_cell.length_c   1.000
_cell.angle_alpha   90.00
_cell.angle_beta   90.00
_cell.angle_gamma   90.00
#
_symmetry.space_group_name_H-M   'P 1'
#
loop_
_entity.id
_entity.type
_entity.pdbx_description
1 polymer ?
#
loop_
_entity_poly.entity_id
_entity_poly.type
_entity_poly.pdbx_seq_one_letter_code
_entity_poly.pdbx_strand_id
1 'polypeptide(L)'
;MCDSNARRTLWNDLMHCANRFKHEPWTVLGEFNVTRYGAEPSNGMTKAMQEFNNANTKPELEDLKGTGFHFTWNNMRMGTEAVLKKLDRALGNWQWFRSMGDSFAQFHPPGILDHSPVSIHLRHRQPYKGRPFKILNFWTDSEKFLHIVKQEWDKEYTCSPLIVIHKKLKSLKGSLRYLSTRPDSIAKELRLKLHSVQQVMVSGDMDQSVVVREMQLWQEVGRAARLEEAFFKQKSRIQWLKEGDSNLAYFHKMVKVRQSKNHIVRIRNEAGVWVESEGDIA
;
A
#
# COMPACT_ATOMS: atom_id res chain seq x y z
N MET A 1 -8.81 -18.37 28.57
CA MET A 1 -9.63 -17.78 27.48
C MET A 1 -9.93 -16.34 27.87
N CYS A 2 -9.44 -15.36 27.12
CA CYS A 2 -9.64 -13.94 27.42
C CYS A 2 -11.13 -13.57 27.31
N ASP A 3 -11.68 -12.96 28.37
CA ASP A 3 -13.08 -12.52 28.46
C ASP A 3 -13.45 -11.63 27.26
N SER A 4 -14.60 -11.92 26.64
CA SER A 4 -15.11 -11.14 25.52
C SER A 4 -15.36 -9.68 25.91
N ASN A 5 -15.71 -9.41 27.17
CA ASN A 5 -15.92 -8.05 27.65
C ASN A 5 -14.59 -7.31 27.79
N ALA A 6 -13.56 -7.94 28.39
CA ALA A 6 -12.22 -7.38 28.48
C ALA A 6 -11.65 -7.00 27.10
N ARG A 7 -11.83 -7.85 26.07
CA ARG A 7 -11.42 -7.52 24.70
C ARG A 7 -12.16 -6.31 24.14
N ARG A 8 -13.47 -6.21 24.39
CA ARG A 8 -14.26 -5.05 23.94
C ARG A 8 -13.83 -3.75 24.62
N THR A 9 -13.45 -3.80 25.89
CA THR A 9 -12.87 -2.66 26.60
C THR A 9 -11.57 -2.23 25.92
N LEU A 10 -10.65 -3.16 25.64
CA LEU A 10 -9.42 -2.86 24.92
C LEU A 10 -9.68 -2.24 23.52
N TRP A 11 -10.67 -2.74 22.78
CA TRP A 11 -11.06 -2.13 21.49
C TRP A 11 -11.56 -0.69 21.64
N ASN A 12 -12.30 -0.39 22.71
CA ASN A 12 -12.76 0.96 23.01
C ASN A 12 -11.59 1.89 23.41
N ASP A 13 -10.64 1.38 24.19
CA ASP A 13 -9.46 2.14 24.58
C ASP A 13 -8.57 2.47 23.38
N LEU A 14 -8.37 1.49 22.49
CA LEU A 14 -7.70 1.70 21.21
C LEU A 14 -8.39 2.77 20.36
N MET A 15 -9.73 2.76 20.32
CA MET A 15 -10.51 3.78 19.64
C MET A 15 -10.34 5.17 20.28
N HIS A 16 -10.28 5.25 21.60
CA HIS A 16 -10.01 6.49 22.32
C HIS A 16 -8.63 7.05 21.97
N CYS A 17 -7.59 6.21 22.05
CA CYS A 17 -6.23 6.57 21.63
C CYS A 17 -6.17 7.02 20.17
N ALA A 18 -6.85 6.31 19.28
CA ALA A 18 -6.87 6.65 17.86
C ALA A 18 -7.47 8.03 17.57
N ASN A 19 -8.52 8.41 18.31
CA ASN A 19 -9.10 9.75 18.20
C ASN A 19 -8.13 10.81 18.75
N ARG A 20 -7.49 10.54 19.89
CA ARG A 20 -6.52 11.45 20.53
C ARG A 20 -5.28 11.67 19.66
N PHE A 21 -4.75 10.63 19.04
CA PHE A 21 -3.51 10.64 18.26
C PHE A 21 -3.74 10.56 16.75
N LYS A 22 -4.91 11.00 16.27
CA LYS A 22 -5.33 10.89 14.85
C LYS A 22 -4.32 11.52 13.87
N HIS A 23 -3.67 12.60 14.29
CA HIS A 23 -2.72 13.35 13.46
C HIS A 23 -1.25 13.01 13.74
N GLU A 24 -0.99 12.11 14.69
CA GLU A 24 0.36 11.72 15.10
C GLU A 24 0.70 10.31 14.62
N PRO A 25 1.99 10.01 14.36
CA PRO A 25 2.41 8.64 14.09
C PRO A 25 2.38 7.83 15.39
N TRP A 26 1.60 6.76 15.41
CA TRP A 26 1.56 5.85 16.55
C TRP A 26 1.47 4.39 16.10
N THR A 27 1.94 3.52 16.99
CA THR A 27 1.90 2.08 16.81
C THR A 27 1.43 1.41 18.09
N VAL A 28 0.76 0.26 17.95
CA VAL A 28 0.38 -0.63 19.04
C VAL A 28 1.12 -1.92 18.87
N LEU A 29 1.73 -2.37 19.95
CA LEU A 29 2.51 -3.60 20.00
C LEU A 29 1.96 -4.47 21.12
N GLY A 30 1.70 -5.74 20.84
CA GLY A 30 1.39 -6.70 21.89
C GLY A 30 0.55 -7.87 21.42
N GLU A 31 0.08 -8.61 22.43
CA GLU A 31 -0.75 -9.78 22.29
C GLU A 31 -2.24 -9.39 22.22
N PHE A 32 -2.86 -9.61 21.07
CA PHE A 32 -4.28 -9.29 20.85
C PHE A 32 -5.21 -10.47 21.13
N ASN A 33 -4.64 -11.66 21.38
CA ASN A 33 -5.39 -12.89 21.65
C ASN A 33 -6.41 -13.30 20.56
N VAL A 34 -6.28 -12.72 19.36
CA VAL A 34 -7.19 -12.93 18.23
C VAL A 34 -6.38 -12.95 16.93
N THR A 35 -6.57 -13.98 16.12
CA THR A 35 -6.04 -14.05 14.75
C THR A 35 -6.77 -13.04 13.86
N ARG A 36 -6.11 -12.53 12.81
CA ARG A 36 -6.69 -11.47 11.95
C ARG A 36 -7.32 -12.03 10.68
N TYR A 37 -6.80 -13.15 10.17
CA TYR A 37 -7.20 -13.74 8.90
C TYR A 37 -7.48 -15.23 9.06
N GLY A 38 -8.48 -15.76 8.35
CA GLY A 38 -8.85 -17.18 8.41
C GLY A 38 -7.78 -18.14 7.84
N ALA A 39 -6.78 -17.63 7.11
CA ALA A 39 -5.63 -18.42 6.68
C ALA A 39 -4.62 -18.70 7.82
N GLU A 40 -4.81 -18.07 8.98
CA GLU A 40 -4.12 -18.41 10.24
C GLU A 40 -4.96 -19.51 10.91
N PRO A 41 -4.37 -20.68 11.24
CA PRO A 41 -4.97 -22.03 11.19
C PRO A 41 -6.34 -22.19 11.85
N SER A 42 -7.37 -21.68 11.20
CA SER A 42 -8.75 -21.64 11.67
C SER A 42 -9.68 -21.83 10.48
N ASN A 43 -10.72 -22.63 10.64
CA ASN A 43 -11.67 -22.92 9.58
C ASN A 43 -12.63 -21.73 9.38
N GLY A 44 -12.13 -20.67 8.75
CA GLY A 44 -12.93 -19.51 8.32
C GLY A 44 -12.88 -18.30 9.24
N MET A 45 -13.67 -17.29 8.87
CA MET A 45 -13.75 -16.01 9.58
C MET A 45 -14.62 -16.14 10.84
N THR A 46 -14.03 -15.94 12.02
CA THR A 46 -14.76 -15.97 13.30
C THR A 46 -15.32 -14.60 13.67
N LYS A 47 -16.33 -14.55 14.55
CA LYS A 47 -16.86 -13.29 15.10
C LYS A 47 -15.77 -12.45 15.77
N ALA A 48 -14.86 -13.08 16.51
CA ALA A 48 -13.74 -12.40 17.15
C ALA A 48 -12.79 -11.75 16.12
N MET A 49 -12.49 -12.43 15.01
CA MET A 49 -11.69 -11.85 13.91
C MET A 49 -12.39 -10.65 13.28
N GLN A 50 -13.72 -10.72 13.10
CA GLN A 50 -14.49 -9.60 12.55
C GLN A 50 -14.48 -8.41 13.51
N GLU A 51 -14.73 -8.63 14.80
CA GLU A 51 -14.67 -7.58 15.83
C GLU A 51 -13.28 -6.94 15.88
N PHE A 52 -12.20 -7.74 15.84
CA PHE A 52 -10.84 -7.22 15.80
C PHE A 52 -10.56 -6.41 14.53
N ASN A 53 -10.95 -6.90 13.36
CA ASN A 53 -10.79 -6.15 12.11
C ASN A 53 -11.61 -4.87 12.08
N ASN A 54 -12.82 -4.86 12.66
CA ASN A 54 -13.64 -3.67 12.80
C ASN A 54 -12.99 -2.65 13.73
N ALA A 55 -12.42 -3.10 14.86
CA ALA A 55 -11.67 -2.26 15.79
C ALA A 55 -10.43 -1.63 15.14
N ASN A 56 -9.81 -2.29 14.16
CA ASN A 56 -8.67 -1.78 13.40
C ASN A 56 -9.06 -0.88 12.22
N THR A 57 -10.25 -1.06 11.65
CA THR A 57 -10.69 -0.32 10.45
C THR A 57 -10.83 1.18 10.72
N LYS A 58 -11.55 1.56 11.78
CA LYS A 58 -11.80 2.97 12.12
C LYS A 58 -10.53 3.77 12.48
N PRO A 59 -9.56 3.24 13.24
CA PRO A 59 -8.28 3.90 13.47
C PRO A 59 -7.30 3.75 12.29
N GLU A 60 -7.69 3.04 11.22
CA GLU A 60 -6.86 2.73 10.05
C GLU A 60 -5.53 2.06 10.44
N LEU A 61 -5.61 1.10 11.37
CA LEU A 61 -4.47 0.33 11.85
C LEU A 61 -4.16 -0.82 10.89
N GLU A 62 -2.89 -0.94 10.53
CA GLU A 62 -2.39 -2.01 9.68
C GLU A 62 -1.12 -2.63 10.25
N ASP A 63 -0.95 -3.95 10.05
CA ASP A 63 0.28 -4.65 10.48
C ASP A 63 1.52 -3.99 9.88
N LEU A 64 2.57 -3.78 10.68
CA LEU A 64 3.91 -3.48 10.18
C LEU A 64 4.44 -4.66 9.36
N LYS A 65 5.52 -4.42 8.58
CA LYS A 65 6.26 -5.51 7.94
C LYS A 65 6.79 -6.47 9.00
N GLY A 66 6.32 -7.71 9.02
CA GLY A 66 6.85 -8.75 9.92
C GLY A 66 8.10 -9.44 9.35
N THR A 67 9.06 -9.74 10.22
CA THR A 67 10.25 -10.58 9.95
C THR A 67 10.47 -11.56 11.10
N GLY A 68 11.18 -12.66 10.86
CA GLY A 68 11.38 -13.71 11.86
C GLY A 68 10.21 -14.70 11.90
N PHE A 69 9.77 -15.08 13.10
CA PHE A 69 8.72 -16.08 13.30
C PHE A 69 7.36 -15.57 12.81
N HIS A 70 6.69 -16.35 11.96
CA HIS A 70 5.38 -15.96 11.42
C HIS A 70 4.26 -16.15 12.46
N PHE A 71 4.27 -17.32 13.11
CA PHE A 71 3.41 -17.62 14.25
C PHE A 71 4.12 -17.20 15.51
N THR A 72 3.38 -16.54 16.39
CA THR A 72 3.92 -15.91 17.59
C THR A 72 3.52 -16.64 18.85
N TRP A 73 2.53 -17.53 18.77
CA TRP A 73 2.08 -18.35 19.88
C TRP A 73 2.05 -19.83 19.50
N ASN A 74 2.37 -20.71 20.44
CA ASN A 74 2.23 -22.15 20.30
C ASN A 74 1.56 -22.76 21.54
N ASN A 75 0.74 -23.80 21.36
CA ASN A 75 0.04 -24.43 22.48
C ASN A 75 0.89 -25.44 23.27
N MET A 76 2.20 -25.54 23.00
CA MET A 76 3.13 -26.49 23.62
C MET A 76 2.71 -27.98 23.51
N ARG A 77 1.87 -28.33 22.55
CA ARG A 77 1.46 -29.72 22.28
C ARG A 77 2.23 -30.34 21.12
N MET A 78 2.27 -31.66 21.09
CA MET A 78 3.00 -32.45 20.10
C MET A 78 2.05 -33.09 19.09
N GLY A 79 2.58 -33.42 17.90
CA GLY A 79 1.86 -34.18 16.88
C GLY A 79 0.66 -33.42 16.29
N THR A 80 -0.44 -34.14 16.05
CA THR A 80 -1.65 -33.60 15.42
C THR A 80 -2.39 -32.57 16.27
N GLU A 81 -2.06 -32.47 17.56
CA GLU A 81 -2.62 -31.46 18.47
C GLU A 81 -1.81 -30.16 18.51
N ALA A 82 -0.64 -30.10 17.85
CA ALA A 82 0.19 -28.91 17.82
C ALA A 82 -0.52 -27.78 17.06
N VAL A 83 -0.71 -26.64 17.72
CA VAL A 83 -1.37 -25.46 17.16
C VAL A 83 -0.46 -24.25 17.29
N LEU A 84 -0.19 -23.60 16.15
CA LEU A 84 0.54 -22.35 16.07
C LEU A 84 -0.43 -21.23 15.69
N LYS A 85 -0.33 -20.06 16.33
CA LYS A 85 -1.17 -18.90 16.02
C LYS A 85 -0.36 -17.63 15.94
N LYS A 86 -0.87 -16.66 15.19
CA LYS A 86 -0.35 -15.29 15.17
C LYS A 86 -1.22 -14.39 16.03
N LEU A 87 -0.86 -14.28 17.31
CA LEU A 87 -1.60 -13.51 18.32
C LEU A 87 -0.94 -12.17 18.64
N ASP A 88 0.37 -12.09 18.45
CA ASP A 88 1.18 -10.90 18.72
C ASP A 88 1.35 -10.09 17.43
N ARG A 89 1.09 -8.78 17.51
CA ARG A 89 1.14 -7.89 16.35
C ARG A 89 1.74 -6.55 16.69
N ALA A 90 2.35 -5.94 15.68
CA ALA A 90 2.71 -4.53 15.65
C ALA A 90 1.82 -3.85 14.61
N LEU A 91 0.93 -2.97 15.03
CA LEU A 91 -0.02 -2.27 14.17
C LEU A 91 0.35 -0.79 14.14
N GLY A 92 0.41 -0.17 12.96
CA GLY A 92 0.69 1.25 12.79
C GLY A 92 -0.51 1.97 12.18
N ASN A 93 -0.71 3.23 12.53
CA ASN A 93 -1.70 4.06 11.84
C ASN A 93 -1.15 4.60 10.51
N TRP A 94 -2.01 5.27 9.72
CA TRP A 94 -1.59 5.93 8.49
C TRP A 94 -0.38 6.86 8.67
N GLN A 95 -0.36 7.66 9.74
CA GLN A 95 0.73 8.62 9.96
C GLN A 95 2.06 7.90 10.22
N TRP A 96 2.04 6.76 10.92
CA TRP A 96 3.20 5.89 11.08
C TRP A 96 3.75 5.43 9.73
N PHE A 97 2.92 4.88 8.84
CA PHE A 97 3.38 4.47 7.51
C PHE A 97 3.87 5.63 6.65
N ARG A 98 3.39 6.84 6.91
CA ARG A 98 3.81 8.05 6.20
C ARG A 98 5.15 8.59 6.68
N SER A 99 5.39 8.65 8.00
CA SER A 99 6.60 9.24 8.58
C SER A 99 7.66 8.18 8.89
N MET A 100 7.27 7.06 9.48
CA MET A 100 8.09 5.95 9.99
C MET A 100 7.94 4.69 9.13
N GLY A 101 7.57 4.82 7.85
CA GLY A 101 7.26 3.69 6.96
C GLY A 101 8.42 2.73 6.70
N ASP A 102 9.67 3.19 6.85
CA ASP A 102 10.86 2.34 6.81
C ASP A 102 11.10 1.69 8.18
N SER A 103 10.09 0.97 8.66
CA SER A 103 10.11 0.22 9.92
C SER A 103 9.54 -1.19 9.73
N PHE A 104 9.95 -2.10 10.61
CA PHE A 104 9.48 -3.47 10.60
C PHE A 104 9.39 -4.03 12.02
N ALA A 105 8.52 -5.02 12.20
CA ALA A 105 8.40 -5.81 13.41
C ALA A 105 9.24 -7.09 13.28
N GLN A 106 10.17 -7.28 14.20
CA GLN A 106 10.95 -8.50 14.33
C GLN A 106 10.35 -9.39 15.42
N PHE A 107 9.92 -10.58 15.02
CA PHE A 107 9.43 -11.64 15.90
C PHE A 107 10.57 -12.62 16.18
N HIS A 108 11.03 -12.64 17.42
CA HIS A 108 12.19 -13.40 17.88
C HIS A 108 11.80 -14.84 18.24
N PRO A 109 12.77 -15.77 18.34
CA PRO A 109 12.50 -17.09 18.88
C PRO A 109 11.82 -17.01 20.25
N PRO A 110 10.81 -17.85 20.52
CA PRO A 110 10.05 -17.80 21.78
C PRO A 110 10.87 -18.28 23.00
N GLY A 111 11.98 -18.98 22.79
CA GLY A 111 12.81 -19.51 23.87
C GLY A 111 12.03 -20.51 24.73
N ILE A 112 11.90 -20.21 26.02
CA ILE A 112 11.15 -21.03 26.99
C ILE A 112 9.68 -20.64 27.13
N LEU A 113 9.21 -19.65 26.36
CA LEU A 113 7.85 -19.14 26.41
C LEU A 113 6.99 -19.77 25.31
N ASP A 114 5.68 -19.70 25.48
CA ASP A 114 4.71 -20.01 24.43
C ASP A 114 4.52 -18.87 23.44
N HIS A 115 4.93 -17.64 23.81
CA HIS A 115 4.93 -16.45 22.95
C HIS A 115 6.31 -16.06 22.41
N SER A 116 6.32 -15.49 21.21
CA SER A 116 7.50 -14.90 20.54
C SER A 116 7.61 -13.41 20.88
N PRO A 117 8.73 -12.96 21.49
CA PRO A 117 8.96 -11.54 21.72
C PRO A 117 8.95 -10.74 20.42
N VAL A 118 8.42 -9.52 20.47
CA VAL A 118 8.33 -8.63 19.32
C VAL A 118 9.05 -7.31 19.60
N SER A 119 9.81 -6.84 18.62
CA SER A 119 10.50 -5.55 18.66
C SER A 119 10.26 -4.78 17.36
N ILE A 120 10.23 -3.46 17.42
CA ILE A 120 10.08 -2.59 16.25
C ILE A 120 11.43 -1.96 15.94
N HIS A 121 11.91 -2.19 14.72
CA HIS A 121 13.16 -1.63 14.23
C HIS A 121 12.86 -0.48 13.28
N LEU A 122 13.49 0.67 13.53
CA LEU A 122 13.43 1.86 12.70
C LEU A 122 14.68 1.89 11.82
N ARG A 123 14.52 1.96 10.50
CA ARG A 123 15.65 2.07 9.58
C ARG A 123 15.91 3.51 9.21
N HIS A 124 17.17 3.83 8.98
CA HIS A 124 17.53 5.07 8.31
C HIS A 124 16.97 5.07 6.89
N ARG A 125 16.28 6.15 6.53
CA ARG A 125 15.78 6.36 5.16
C ARG A 125 16.95 6.29 4.19
N GLN A 126 16.91 5.30 3.30
CA GLN A 126 17.93 5.14 2.28
C GLN A 126 17.75 6.19 1.17
N PRO A 127 18.83 6.66 0.54
CA PRO A 127 18.75 7.55 -0.60
C PRO A 127 18.02 6.88 -1.77
N TYR A 128 17.20 7.66 -2.46
CA TYR A 128 16.34 7.19 -3.55
C TYR A 128 17.18 6.71 -4.76
N LYS A 129 17.20 5.39 -5.03
CA LYS A 129 17.90 4.79 -6.19
C LYS A 129 17.04 4.66 -7.46
N GLY A 130 15.95 5.41 -7.55
CA GLY A 130 15.00 5.29 -8.67
C GLY A 130 13.92 4.22 -8.46
N ARG A 131 12.92 4.20 -9.33
CA ARG A 131 11.80 3.25 -9.28
C ARG A 131 11.85 2.30 -10.48
N PRO A 132 11.60 1.00 -10.27
CA PRO A 132 11.42 0.09 -11.39
C PRO A 132 10.25 0.56 -12.25
N PHE A 133 10.40 0.47 -13.56
CA PHE A 133 9.32 0.76 -14.50
C PHE A 133 8.21 -0.28 -14.35
N LYS A 134 6.98 0.19 -14.25
CA LYS A 134 5.78 -0.65 -14.21
C LYS A 134 4.75 -0.03 -15.14
N ILE A 135 4.13 -0.88 -15.96
CA ILE A 135 3.04 -0.48 -16.84
C ILE A 135 1.83 -0.10 -15.99
N LEU A 136 1.17 0.99 -16.38
CA LEU A 136 -0.11 1.39 -15.80
C LEU A 136 -1.23 0.86 -16.69
N ASN A 137 -2.20 0.16 -16.10
CA ASN A 137 -3.21 -0.56 -16.87
C ASN A 137 -4.04 0.40 -17.73
N PHE A 138 -4.44 1.55 -17.21
CA PHE A 138 -5.22 2.53 -17.96
C PHE A 138 -4.50 3.09 -19.22
N TRP A 139 -3.20 2.85 -19.39
CA TRP A 139 -2.54 3.18 -20.66
C TRP A 139 -3.12 2.37 -21.81
N THR A 140 -3.57 1.13 -21.57
CA THR A 140 -4.13 0.27 -22.62
C THR A 140 -5.41 0.82 -23.23
N ASP A 141 -6.10 1.71 -22.51
CA ASP A 141 -7.35 2.33 -22.96
C ASP A 141 -7.09 3.54 -23.88
N SER A 142 -5.83 3.98 -24.01
CA SER A 142 -5.44 5.05 -24.91
C SER A 142 -5.03 4.51 -26.27
N GLU A 143 -5.57 5.07 -27.34
CA GLU A 143 -5.14 4.78 -28.72
C GLU A 143 -3.62 4.98 -28.92
N LYS A 144 -3.04 5.95 -28.20
CA LYS A 144 -1.59 6.22 -28.24
C LYS A 144 -0.76 5.02 -27.78
N PHE A 145 -1.26 4.22 -26.84
CA PHE A 145 -0.53 3.07 -26.31
C PHE A 145 -0.31 2.02 -27.40
N LEU A 146 -1.37 1.62 -28.11
CA LEU A 146 -1.26 0.63 -29.19
C LEU A 146 -0.36 1.15 -30.33
N HIS A 147 -0.46 2.44 -30.66
CA HIS A 147 0.41 3.04 -31.66
C HIS A 147 1.90 2.96 -31.27
N ILE A 148 2.24 3.33 -30.03
CA ILE A 148 3.61 3.23 -29.51
C ILE A 148 4.08 1.78 -29.48
N VAL A 149 3.23 0.84 -29.00
CA VAL A 149 3.59 -0.59 -28.99
C VAL A 149 3.90 -1.06 -30.40
N LYS A 150 3.04 -0.78 -31.38
CA LYS A 150 3.26 -1.15 -32.78
C LYS A 150 4.56 -0.57 -33.32
N GLN A 151 4.78 0.74 -33.17
CA GLN A 151 5.99 1.41 -33.64
C GLN A 151 7.28 0.78 -33.06
N GLU A 152 7.26 0.41 -31.78
CA GLU A 152 8.40 -0.22 -31.12
C GLU A 152 8.56 -1.70 -31.51
N TRP A 153 7.45 -2.38 -31.79
CA TRP A 153 7.44 -3.79 -32.18
C TRP A 153 7.75 -4.01 -33.67
N ASP A 154 7.61 -3.00 -34.52
CA ASP A 154 7.97 -3.07 -35.93
C ASP A 154 9.49 -2.86 -36.15
N LYS A 155 10.25 -2.43 -35.13
CA LYS A 155 11.72 -2.24 -35.23
C LYS A 155 12.44 -3.57 -35.47
N GLU A 156 13.25 -3.66 -36.51
CA GLU A 156 14.03 -4.86 -36.80
C GLU A 156 15.32 -4.94 -35.96
N TYR A 157 15.65 -6.14 -35.48
CA TYR A 157 16.88 -6.42 -34.75
C TYR A 157 17.48 -7.73 -35.25
N THR A 158 18.76 -7.70 -35.63
CA THR A 158 19.52 -8.86 -36.11
C THR A 158 20.24 -9.57 -34.95
N CYS A 159 19.52 -10.36 -34.16
CA CYS A 159 20.05 -11.15 -33.05
C CYS A 159 19.22 -12.43 -32.85
N SER A 160 19.58 -13.28 -31.88
CA SER A 160 18.75 -14.43 -31.50
C SER A 160 17.34 -13.98 -31.04
N PRO A 161 16.29 -14.80 -31.23
CA PRO A 161 14.91 -14.41 -30.96
C PRO A 161 14.66 -13.83 -29.55
N LEU A 162 15.29 -14.42 -28.52
CA LEU A 162 15.16 -13.93 -27.15
C LEU A 162 15.80 -12.55 -26.95
N ILE A 163 16.94 -12.29 -27.60
CA ILE A 163 17.59 -10.98 -27.57
C ILE A 163 16.74 -9.95 -28.31
N VAL A 164 16.10 -10.33 -29.42
CA VAL A 164 15.17 -9.46 -30.15
C VAL A 164 13.99 -9.04 -29.26
N ILE A 165 13.36 -9.98 -28.56
CA ILE A 165 12.27 -9.69 -27.61
C ILE A 165 12.77 -8.76 -26.50
N HIS A 166 13.93 -9.05 -25.90
CA HIS A 166 14.51 -8.21 -24.86
C HIS A 166 14.74 -6.76 -25.35
N LYS A 167 15.32 -6.59 -26.54
CA LYS A 167 15.58 -5.27 -27.14
C LYS A 167 14.28 -4.51 -27.40
N LYS A 168 13.25 -5.17 -27.95
CA LYS A 168 11.92 -4.57 -28.15
C LYS A 168 11.30 -4.12 -26.83
N LEU A 169 11.30 -4.96 -25.79
CA LEU A 169 10.80 -4.59 -24.46
C LEU A 169 11.59 -3.44 -23.82
N LYS A 170 12.92 -3.43 -23.98
CA LYS A 170 13.80 -2.35 -23.48
C LYS A 170 13.53 -1.03 -24.19
N SER A 171 13.30 -1.07 -25.50
CA SER A 171 12.95 0.10 -26.31
C SER A 171 11.56 0.64 -25.94
N LEU A 172 10.57 -0.26 -25.85
CA LEU A 172 9.20 0.05 -25.46
C LEU A 172 9.12 0.73 -24.09
N LYS A 173 9.93 0.28 -23.12
CA LYS A 173 10.03 0.92 -21.79
C LYS A 173 10.38 2.41 -21.87
N GLY A 174 11.26 2.81 -22.79
CA GLY A 174 11.64 4.21 -23.00
C GLY A 174 10.46 5.03 -23.50
N SER A 175 9.81 4.57 -24.57
CA SER A 175 8.68 5.25 -25.20
C SER A 175 7.46 5.33 -24.29
N LEU A 176 7.13 4.26 -23.55
CA LEU A 176 6.04 4.27 -22.58
C LEU A 176 6.33 5.16 -21.35
N ARG A 177 7.61 5.42 -21.03
CA ARG A 177 7.94 6.37 -19.96
C ARG A 177 7.51 7.79 -20.32
N TYR A 178 7.39 8.14 -21.59
CA TYR A 178 6.80 9.43 -21.99
C TYR A 178 5.31 9.55 -21.60
N LEU A 179 4.58 8.43 -21.56
CA LEU A 179 3.19 8.37 -21.07
C LEU A 179 3.09 8.38 -19.54
N SER A 180 4.22 8.34 -18.83
CA SER A 180 4.25 8.23 -17.36
C SER A 180 4.06 9.57 -16.65
N THR A 181 3.10 10.35 -17.13
CA THR A 181 2.59 11.52 -16.44
C THR A 181 1.89 11.09 -15.15
N ARG A 182 2.12 11.84 -14.08
CA ARG A 182 1.51 11.62 -12.77
C ARG A 182 0.05 12.11 -12.81
N PRO A 183 -0.96 11.20 -12.85
CA PRO A 183 -2.34 11.63 -13.01
C PRO A 183 -2.82 12.48 -11.83
N ASP A 184 -2.27 12.26 -10.64
CA ASP A 184 -2.51 13.07 -9.45
C ASP A 184 -2.00 14.50 -9.57
N SER A 185 -0.85 14.70 -10.21
CA SER A 185 -0.32 16.04 -10.47
C SER A 185 -1.21 16.79 -11.47
N ILE A 186 -1.63 16.11 -12.54
CA ILE A 186 -2.55 16.67 -13.54
C ILE A 186 -3.90 17.01 -12.90
N ALA A 187 -4.49 16.09 -12.15
CA ALA A 187 -5.78 16.30 -11.48
C ALA A 187 -5.71 17.47 -10.49
N LYS A 188 -4.62 17.59 -9.73
CA LYS A 188 -4.39 18.74 -8.83
C LYS A 188 -4.32 20.06 -9.60
N GLU A 189 -3.56 20.11 -10.69
CA GLU A 189 -3.43 21.32 -11.50
C GLU A 189 -4.77 21.74 -12.13
N LEU A 190 -5.52 20.79 -12.68
CA LEU A 190 -6.83 21.05 -13.27
C LEU A 190 -7.85 21.52 -12.23
N ARG A 191 -7.84 20.94 -11.02
CA ARG A 191 -8.68 21.41 -9.89
C ARG A 191 -8.35 22.85 -9.52
N LEU A 192 -7.08 23.23 -9.50
CA LEU A 192 -6.65 24.62 -9.24
C LEU A 192 -7.11 25.58 -10.34
N LYS A 193 -6.99 25.17 -11.62
CA LYS A 193 -7.50 25.97 -12.76
C LYS A 193 -9.01 26.15 -12.71
N LEU A 194 -9.75 25.09 -12.40
CA LEU A 194 -11.19 25.14 -12.22
C LEU A 194 -11.56 26.09 -11.08
N HIS A 195 -10.88 25.98 -9.94
CA HIS A 195 -11.09 26.88 -8.81
C HIS A 195 -10.84 28.36 -9.18
N SER A 196 -9.76 28.66 -9.91
CA SER A 196 -9.50 30.04 -10.34
C SER A 196 -10.57 30.60 -11.27
N VAL A 197 -11.09 29.79 -12.20
CA VAL A 197 -12.18 30.21 -13.10
C VAL A 197 -13.46 30.46 -12.30
N GLN A 198 -13.79 29.59 -11.36
CA GLN A 198 -14.96 29.75 -10.50
C GLN A 198 -14.86 31.00 -9.61
N GLN A 199 -13.67 31.37 -9.14
CA GLN A 199 -13.48 32.63 -8.40
C GLN A 199 -13.74 33.86 -9.28
N VAL A 200 -13.32 33.85 -10.55
CA VAL A 200 -13.59 34.94 -11.50
C VAL A 200 -15.10 35.08 -11.76
N MET A 201 -15.82 33.97 -11.92
CA MET A 201 -17.27 33.98 -12.11
C MET A 201 -18.02 34.56 -10.90
N VAL A 202 -17.60 34.20 -9.68
CA VAL A 202 -18.17 34.76 -8.44
C VAL A 202 -17.90 36.26 -8.31
N SER A 203 -16.79 36.77 -8.88
CA SER A 203 -16.47 38.20 -8.90
C SER A 203 -17.28 39.03 -9.91
N GLY A 204 -18.20 38.40 -10.65
CA GLY A 204 -19.18 39.07 -11.51
C GLY A 204 -18.88 39.05 -13.00
N ASP A 205 -17.77 38.42 -13.43
CA ASP A 205 -17.44 38.25 -14.84
C ASP A 205 -18.05 36.93 -15.36
N MET A 206 -19.25 37.04 -15.91
CA MET A 206 -20.05 35.94 -16.48
C MET A 206 -20.00 35.96 -18.01
N ASP A 207 -18.86 36.31 -18.61
CA ASP A 207 -18.68 36.20 -20.05
C ASP A 207 -18.89 34.75 -20.52
N GLN A 208 -19.47 34.61 -21.71
CA GLN A 208 -19.76 33.32 -22.34
C GLN A 208 -18.49 32.46 -22.47
N SER A 209 -17.34 33.10 -22.68
CA SER A 209 -16.05 32.42 -22.77
C SER A 209 -15.63 31.74 -21.46
N VAL A 210 -15.94 32.35 -20.30
CA VAL A 210 -15.61 31.85 -18.97
C VAL A 210 -16.48 30.64 -18.62
N VAL A 211 -17.78 30.69 -18.94
CA VAL A 211 -18.72 29.58 -18.73
C VAL A 211 -18.33 28.36 -19.57
N VAL A 212 -17.99 28.56 -20.85
CA VAL A 212 -17.51 27.47 -21.73
C VAL A 212 -16.20 26.89 -21.19
N ARG A 213 -15.30 27.74 -20.69
CA ARG A 213 -14.04 27.29 -20.12
C ARG A 213 -14.24 26.47 -18.85
N GLU A 214 -15.18 26.86 -17.98
CA GLU A 214 -15.55 26.08 -16.80
C GLU A 214 -16.04 24.69 -17.20
N MET A 215 -16.99 24.60 -18.14
CA MET A 215 -17.54 23.32 -18.60
C MET A 215 -16.46 22.39 -19.18
N GLN A 216 -15.49 22.93 -19.93
CA GLN A 216 -14.34 22.15 -20.40
C GLN A 216 -13.48 21.64 -19.23
N LEU A 217 -13.18 22.50 -18.26
CA LEU A 217 -12.39 22.13 -17.08
C LEU A 217 -13.10 21.07 -16.24
N TRP A 218 -14.43 21.08 -16.13
CA TRP A 218 -15.19 20.01 -15.49
C TRP A 218 -14.94 18.65 -16.15
N GLN A 219 -15.00 18.59 -17.48
CA GLN A 219 -14.73 17.35 -18.22
C GLN A 219 -13.28 16.90 -18.09
N GLU A 220 -12.33 17.82 -18.12
CA GLU A 220 -10.91 17.54 -17.92
C GLU A 220 -10.62 17.02 -16.50
N VAL A 221 -11.16 17.68 -15.47
CA VAL A 221 -11.05 17.25 -14.07
C VAL A 221 -11.67 15.87 -13.89
N GLY A 222 -12.87 15.63 -14.45
CA GLY A 222 -13.55 14.33 -14.38
C GLY A 222 -12.72 13.21 -15.02
N ARG A 223 -12.11 13.46 -16.18
CA ARG A 223 -11.19 12.49 -16.82
C ARG A 223 -9.93 12.26 -15.98
N ALA A 224 -9.29 13.32 -15.50
CA ALA A 224 -8.07 13.23 -14.71
C ALA A 224 -8.30 12.51 -13.37
N ALA A 225 -9.43 12.75 -12.72
CA ALA A 225 -9.82 12.09 -11.48
C ALA A 225 -9.99 10.56 -11.66
N ARG A 226 -10.60 10.11 -12.77
CA ARG A 226 -10.71 8.68 -13.09
C ARG A 226 -9.34 8.02 -13.29
N LEU A 227 -8.43 8.70 -13.98
CA LEU A 227 -7.06 8.21 -14.18
C LEU A 227 -6.26 8.19 -12.86
N GLU A 228 -6.45 9.21 -12.02
CA GLU A 228 -5.90 9.28 -10.67
C GLU A 228 -6.35 8.07 -9.83
N GLU A 229 -7.65 7.78 -9.81
CA GLU A 229 -8.20 6.63 -9.10
C GLU A 229 -7.64 5.30 -9.63
N ALA A 230 -7.67 5.08 -10.95
CA ALA A 230 -7.14 3.88 -11.59
C ALA A 230 -5.66 3.65 -11.23
N PHE A 231 -4.87 4.72 -11.20
CA PHE A 231 -3.46 4.68 -10.82
C PHE A 231 -3.24 4.19 -9.39
N PHE A 232 -3.97 4.74 -8.40
CA PHE A 232 -3.80 4.33 -7.01
C PHE A 232 -4.43 2.98 -6.71
N LYS A 233 -5.55 2.64 -7.37
CA LYS A 233 -6.17 1.30 -7.29
C LYS A 233 -5.21 0.21 -7.77
N GLN A 234 -4.57 0.39 -8.93
CA GLN A 234 -3.58 -0.58 -9.43
C GLN A 234 -2.39 -0.71 -8.48
N LYS A 235 -1.90 0.41 -7.93
CA LYS A 235 -0.77 0.40 -7.00
C LYS A 235 -1.08 -0.20 -5.63
N SER A 236 -2.30 -0.02 -5.14
CA SER A 236 -2.74 -0.60 -3.86
C SER A 236 -2.96 -2.12 -3.96
N ARG A 237 -3.26 -2.63 -5.18
CA ARG A 237 -3.63 -4.03 -5.48
C ARG A 237 -4.94 -4.45 -4.81
N ILE A 238 -5.81 -3.51 -4.48
CA ILE A 238 -7.11 -3.79 -3.87
C ILE A 238 -8.14 -4.02 -4.98
N GLN A 239 -8.74 -5.21 -5.00
CA GLN A 239 -9.69 -5.64 -6.03
C GLN A 239 -11.14 -5.67 -5.55
N TRP A 240 -11.39 -5.70 -4.24
CA TRP A 240 -12.72 -5.93 -3.67
C TRP A 240 -13.55 -4.64 -3.49
N LEU A 241 -12.94 -3.47 -3.55
CA LEU A 241 -13.66 -2.20 -3.58
C LEU A 241 -14.24 -1.98 -4.98
N LYS A 242 -15.57 -2.09 -5.09
CA LYS A 242 -16.31 -1.63 -6.27
C LYS A 242 -16.22 -0.10 -6.36
N GLU A 243 -16.13 0.40 -7.59
CA GLU A 243 -16.01 1.82 -7.94
C GLU A 243 -17.33 2.54 -7.62
N GLY A 244 -17.51 2.89 -6.35
CA GLY A 244 -18.57 3.78 -5.87
C GLY A 244 -18.00 5.19 -5.69
N ASP A 245 -18.06 5.73 -4.47
CA ASP A 245 -17.35 6.97 -4.14
C ASP A 245 -15.84 6.78 -4.32
N SER A 246 -15.20 7.69 -5.06
CA SER A 246 -13.76 7.66 -5.33
C SER A 246 -12.96 7.57 -4.03
N ASN A 247 -12.59 6.34 -3.65
CA ASN A 247 -11.86 6.00 -2.43
C ASN A 247 -10.37 6.31 -2.55
N LEU A 248 -10.05 7.41 -3.22
CA LEU A 248 -8.70 7.81 -3.56
C LEU A 248 -7.82 7.94 -2.32
N ALA A 249 -8.33 8.60 -1.27
CA ALA A 249 -7.62 8.73 0.00
C ALA A 249 -7.23 7.36 0.58
N TYR A 250 -8.14 6.40 0.57
CA TYR A 250 -7.87 5.04 1.03
C TYR A 250 -6.83 4.34 0.15
N PHE A 251 -6.95 4.40 -1.18
CA PHE A 251 -5.95 3.79 -2.07
C PHE A 251 -4.57 4.41 -1.89
N HIS A 252 -4.47 5.74 -1.76
CA HIS A 252 -3.21 6.41 -1.42
C HIS A 252 -2.60 5.87 -0.13
N LYS A 253 -3.43 5.70 0.91
CA LYS A 253 -2.98 5.18 2.20
C LYS A 253 -2.41 3.78 2.05
N MET A 254 -3.17 2.90 1.40
CA MET A 254 -2.80 1.51 1.19
C MET A 254 -1.58 1.34 0.29
N VAL A 255 -1.35 2.26 -0.66
CA VAL A 255 -0.10 2.27 -1.45
C VAL A 255 1.13 2.46 -0.55
N LYS A 256 1.08 3.31 0.47
CA LYS A 256 2.22 3.47 1.39
C LYS A 256 2.38 2.28 2.32
N VAL A 257 1.29 1.77 2.89
CA VAL A 257 1.31 0.53 3.70
C VAL A 257 1.97 -0.58 2.89
N ARG A 258 1.59 -0.74 1.62
CA ARG A 258 2.17 -1.74 0.73
C ARG A 258 3.64 -1.46 0.39
N GLN A 259 4.03 -0.20 0.22
CA GLN A 259 5.44 0.16 -0.01
C GLN A 259 6.30 -0.23 1.19
N SER A 260 5.85 0.12 2.41
CA SER A 260 6.48 -0.29 3.67
C SER A 260 6.57 -1.82 3.80
N LYS A 261 5.46 -2.54 3.57
CA LYS A 261 5.41 -4.02 3.64
C LYS A 261 6.27 -4.73 2.59
N ASN A 262 6.46 -4.15 1.41
CA ASN A 262 7.23 -4.79 0.33
C ASN A 262 8.71 -4.42 0.34
N HIS A 263 9.12 -3.50 1.20
CA HIS A 263 10.52 -3.17 1.33
C HIS A 263 11.30 -4.37 1.89
N ILE A 264 12.41 -4.72 1.24
CA ILE A 264 13.29 -5.80 1.69
C ILE A 264 14.11 -5.25 2.85
N VAL A 265 13.88 -5.83 4.02
CA VAL A 265 14.51 -5.41 5.27
C VAL A 265 15.92 -5.99 5.40
N ARG A 266 16.02 -7.30 5.15
CA ARG A 266 17.25 -8.07 5.27
C ARG A 266 17.19 -9.32 4.41
N ILE A 267 18.34 -9.78 3.94
CA ILE A 267 18.51 -11.06 3.23
C ILE A 267 19.52 -11.90 4.01
N ARG A 268 19.41 -13.23 3.90
CA ARG A 268 20.41 -14.14 4.44
C ARG A 268 21.41 -14.47 3.33
N ASN A 269 22.69 -14.18 3.55
CA ASN A 269 23.73 -14.53 2.61
C ASN A 269 24.05 -16.04 2.65
N GLU A 270 24.95 -16.48 1.77
CA GLU A 270 25.38 -17.89 1.67
C GLU A 270 26.03 -18.41 2.96
N ALA A 271 26.69 -17.53 3.73
CA ALA A 271 27.28 -17.85 5.03
C ALA A 271 26.23 -17.93 6.16
N GLY A 272 24.94 -17.74 5.85
CA GLY A 272 23.86 -17.79 6.82
C GLY A 272 23.72 -16.54 7.70
N VAL A 273 24.43 -15.46 7.38
CA VAL A 273 24.42 -14.18 8.09
C VAL A 273 23.35 -13.26 7.51
N TRP A 274 22.64 -12.55 8.39
CA TRP A 274 21.68 -11.53 7.97
C TRP A 274 22.40 -10.26 7.55
N VAL A 275 22.17 -9.85 6.31
CA VAL A 275 22.63 -8.58 5.76
C VAL A 275 21.46 -7.61 5.67
N GLU A 276 21.64 -6.40 6.19
CA GLU A 276 20.59 -5.38 6.30
C GLU A 276 20.89 -4.12 5.46
N SER A 277 22.11 -4.00 4.95
CA SER A 277 22.52 -2.91 4.07
C SER A 277 22.15 -3.26 2.63
N GLU A 278 21.64 -2.28 1.87
CA GLU A 278 21.33 -2.51 0.45
C GLU A 278 22.57 -2.85 -0.39
N GLY A 279 23.78 -2.44 0.03
CA GLY A 279 25.03 -2.76 -0.67
C GLY A 279 25.38 -4.25 -0.57
N ASP A 280 24.97 -4.89 0.52
CA ASP A 280 25.21 -6.31 0.76
C ASP A 280 24.04 -7.20 0.26
N ILE A 281 22.91 -6.58 -0.06
CA ILE A 281 21.66 -7.22 -0.53
C ILE A 281 21.57 -7.24 -2.08
N ALA A 282 22.29 -6.33 -2.77
CA ALA A 282 22.13 -6.05 -4.21
C ALA A 282 23.04 -6.88 -5.11
#